data_AF-A0A923AIU1-F1
#
_entry.id   AF-A0A923AIU1-F1
#
_cell.length_a   1.000
_cell.length_b   1.000
_cell.length_c   1.000
_cell.angle_alpha   90.00
_cell.angle_beta   90.00
_cell.angle_gamma   90.00
#
_symmetry.space_group_name_H-M   'P 1'
#
loop_
_entity.id
_entity.type
_entity.pdbx_description
1 polymer ?
#
loop_
_entity_poly.entity_id
_entity_poly.type
_entity_poly.pdbx_seq_one_letter_code
_entity_poly.pdbx_strand_id
1 'polypeptide(L)'
;WERVDRALSKARTQLESASAEEDCQAIGLLCREVIISLAQAVYDPTIHESLDGVRPSDTDANRMLEAYIGHVFPGASNKEVRAHHRASLALALNLQHRRTATRLLAALCVEATASTTAVVSIIARSDSV
;
A
#
# COMPACT_ATOMS: atom_id res chain seq x y z
N TRP A 1 7.08 -0.27 10.54
CA TRP A 1 8.15 -0.08 9.54
C TRP A 1 8.94 -1.35 9.25
N GLU A 2 9.65 -1.96 10.20
CA GLU A 2 10.47 -3.17 9.93
C GLU A 2 9.70 -4.29 9.20
N ARG A 3 8.44 -4.55 9.60
CA ARG A 3 7.57 -5.53 8.93
C ARG A 3 7.27 -5.17 7.47
N VAL A 4 7.06 -3.89 7.17
CA VAL A 4 6.80 -3.36 5.82
C VAL A 4 8.03 -3.62 4.95
N ASP A 5 9.21 -3.21 5.43
CA ASP A 5 10.47 -3.33 4.70
C ASP A 5 10.83 -4.80 4.41
N ARG A 6 10.72 -5.66 5.42
CA ARG A 6 11.00 -7.09 5.28
C ARG A 6 10.07 -7.77 4.29
N ALA A 7 8.76 -7.49 4.35
CA ALA A 7 7.79 -8.09 3.44
C ALA A 7 7.97 -7.59 2.00
N LEU A 8 8.26 -6.30 1.81
CA LEU A 8 8.50 -5.74 0.48
C LEU A 8 9.80 -6.28 -0.14
N SER A 9 10.87 -6.38 0.65
CA SER A 9 12.13 -7.01 0.21
C SER A 9 11.90 -8.46 -0.21
N LYS A 10 11.15 -9.24 0.59
CA LYS A 10 10.81 -10.62 0.24
C LYS A 10 10.02 -10.71 -1.07
N ALA A 11 9.05 -9.82 -1.29
CA ALA A 11 8.26 -9.79 -2.54
C ALA A 11 9.15 -9.52 -3.76
N ARG A 12 10.12 -8.60 -3.64
CA ARG A 12 11.11 -8.32 -4.70
C ARG A 12 12.00 -9.52 -4.99
N THR A 13 12.54 -10.16 -3.96
CA THR A 13 13.39 -11.36 -4.13
C THR A 13 12.61 -12.52 -4.76
N GLN A 14 11.36 -12.74 -4.36
CA GLN A 14 10.54 -13.79 -4.98
C GLN A 14 10.22 -13.49 -6.44
N LEU A 15 10.01 -12.22 -6.79
CA LEU A 15 9.77 -11.82 -8.18
C LEU A 15 10.94 -12.17 -9.10
N GLU A 16 12.18 -12.14 -8.61
CA GLU A 16 13.37 -12.46 -9.42
C GLU A 16 13.28 -13.89 -9.98
N SER A 17 12.87 -14.86 -9.16
CA SER A 17 12.81 -16.29 -9.52
C SER A 17 11.40 -16.82 -9.88
N ALA A 18 10.35 -16.01 -9.75
CA ALA A 18 8.96 -16.45 -10.00
C ALA A 18 8.75 -16.95 -11.44
N SER A 19 8.31 -18.20 -11.58
CA SER A 19 8.12 -18.84 -12.89
C SER A 19 6.74 -19.48 -13.04
N ALA A 20 6.12 -19.87 -11.94
CA ALA A 20 4.80 -20.47 -11.90
C ALA A 20 3.72 -19.45 -11.47
N GLU A 21 2.45 -19.80 -11.72
CA GLU A 21 1.31 -18.99 -11.32
C GLU A 21 1.25 -18.84 -9.79
N GLU A 22 1.55 -19.92 -9.06
CA GLU A 22 1.57 -19.97 -7.60
C GLU A 22 2.62 -19.03 -7.00
N ASP A 23 3.80 -18.91 -7.63
CA ASP A 23 4.83 -17.93 -7.24
C ASP A 23 4.28 -16.51 -7.36
N CYS A 24 3.60 -16.23 -8.48
CA CYS A 24 3.02 -14.91 -8.77
C CYS A 24 1.88 -14.58 -7.80
N GLN A 25 1.04 -15.55 -7.44
CA GLN A 25 0.00 -15.40 -6.43
C GLN A 25 0.61 -15.15 -5.04
N ALA A 26 1.66 -15.88 -4.67
CA ALA A 26 2.37 -15.70 -3.40
C ALA A 26 2.96 -14.29 -3.26
N ILE A 27 3.50 -13.73 -4.34
CA ILE A 27 3.96 -12.33 -4.39
C ILE A 27 2.78 -11.37 -4.13
N GLY A 28 1.62 -11.59 -4.74
CA GLY A 28 0.42 -10.80 -4.48
C GLY A 28 0.00 -10.81 -3.01
N LEU A 29 0.08 -11.98 -2.35
CA LEU A 29 -0.19 -12.10 -0.90
C LEU A 29 0.81 -11.29 -0.06
N LEU A 30 2.10 -11.32 -0.41
CA LEU A 30 3.11 -10.49 0.26
C LEU A 30 2.83 -8.99 0.07
N CYS A 31 2.48 -8.57 -1.15
CA CYS A 31 2.09 -7.19 -1.43
C CYS A 31 0.91 -6.74 -0.55
N ARG A 32 -0.10 -7.60 -0.36
CA ARG A 32 -1.21 -7.33 0.56
C ARG A 32 -0.73 -7.14 2.00
N GLU A 33 0.15 -8.01 2.47
CA GLU A 33 0.72 -7.91 3.82
C GLU A 33 1.51 -6.61 4.00
N VAL A 34 2.26 -6.17 2.99
CA VAL A 34 2.97 -4.88 2.98
C VAL A 34 1.98 -3.73 3.14
N ILE A 35 0.93 -3.67 2.31
CA ILE A 35 -0.06 -2.58 2.32
C ILE A 35 -0.83 -2.53 3.65
N ILE A 36 -1.23 -3.68 4.21
CA ILE A 36 -1.87 -3.73 5.53
C ILE A 36 -0.91 -3.26 6.62
N SER A 37 0.33 -3.75 6.63
CA SER A 37 1.33 -3.37 7.65
C SER A 37 1.69 -1.89 7.55
N LEU A 38 1.71 -1.33 6.34
CA LEU A 38 1.95 0.09 6.09
C LEU A 38 0.81 0.94 6.65
N ALA A 39 -0.44 0.57 6.33
CA ALA A 39 -1.62 1.25 6.83
C ALA A 39 -1.68 1.27 8.36
N GLN A 40 -1.43 0.12 9.00
CA GLN A 40 -1.37 -0.01 10.46
C GLN A 40 -0.24 0.82 11.09
N ALA A 41 0.84 1.08 10.37
CA ALA A 41 1.98 1.84 10.89
C ALA A 41 1.74 3.35 10.92
N VAL A 42 0.81 3.87 10.11
CA VAL A 42 0.56 5.32 9.99
C VAL A 42 -0.84 5.74 10.43
N TYR A 43 -1.80 4.81 10.50
CA TYR A 43 -3.16 5.14 10.86
C TYR A 43 -3.36 5.24 12.38
N ASP A 44 -3.74 6.43 12.85
CA ASP A 44 -4.27 6.66 14.19
C ASP A 44 -5.79 6.98 14.13
N PRO A 45 -6.66 6.11 14.68
CA PRO A 45 -8.12 6.32 14.65
C PRO A 45 -8.61 7.51 15.47
N THR A 46 -7.77 8.15 16.29
CA THR A 46 -8.13 9.32 17.10
C THR A 46 -8.01 10.64 16.32
N ILE A 47 -7.24 10.65 15.23
CA ILE A 47 -6.98 11.85 14.42
C ILE A 47 -7.29 11.66 12.92
N HIS A 48 -7.25 10.43 12.41
CA HIS A 48 -7.54 10.13 11.02
C HIS A 48 -9.01 9.73 10.85
N GLU A 49 -9.83 10.74 10.60
CA GLU A 49 -11.25 10.57 10.29
C GLU A 49 -11.45 9.84 8.96
N SER A 50 -12.42 8.91 8.94
CA SER A 50 -12.76 8.22 7.70
C SER A 50 -13.45 9.18 6.71
N LEU A 51 -13.01 9.15 5.46
CA LEU A 51 -13.56 10.00 4.40
C LEU A 51 -15.01 9.64 4.02
N ASP A 52 -15.45 8.41 4.29
CA ASP A 52 -16.80 7.93 4.01
C ASP A 52 -17.67 7.75 5.28
N GLY A 53 -17.15 8.17 6.44
CA GLY A 53 -17.80 7.98 7.73
C GLY A 53 -17.80 6.55 8.27
N VAL A 54 -17.24 5.57 7.54
CA VAL A 54 -17.13 4.18 7.98
C VAL A 54 -15.81 3.97 8.71
N ARG A 55 -15.87 3.54 9.98
CA ARG A 55 -14.65 3.20 10.74
C ARG A 55 -13.90 2.03 10.07
N PRO A 56 -12.63 2.20 9.68
CA PRO A 56 -11.85 1.11 9.09
C PRO A 56 -11.72 -0.08 10.05
N SER A 57 -11.75 -1.31 9.51
CA SER A 57 -11.29 -2.48 10.26
C SER A 57 -9.75 -2.49 10.32
N ASP A 58 -9.17 -3.30 11.22
CA ASP A 58 -7.71 -3.41 11.38
C ASP A 58 -6.96 -3.88 10.11
N THR A 59 -7.69 -4.38 9.11
CA THR A 59 -7.12 -4.82 7.82
C THR A 59 -7.66 -4.05 6.62
N ASP A 60 -8.48 -3.00 6.84
CA ASP A 60 -9.00 -2.13 5.78
C ASP A 60 -7.97 -1.07 5.40
N ALA A 61 -6.89 -1.54 4.77
CA ALA A 61 -5.76 -0.69 4.42
C ALA A 61 -6.13 0.46 3.49
N ASN A 62 -7.14 0.27 2.63
CA ASN A 62 -7.60 1.31 1.72
C ASN A 62 -8.14 2.53 2.49
N ARG A 63 -9.09 2.29 3.41
CA ARG A 63 -9.66 3.39 4.20
C ARG A 63 -8.65 4.01 5.15
N MET A 64 -7.80 3.19 5.77
CA MET A 64 -6.76 3.67 6.68
C MET A 64 -5.77 4.61 5.98
N LEU A 65 -5.28 4.24 4.80
CA LEU A 65 -4.33 5.06 4.04
C LEU A 65 -4.98 6.31 3.45
N GLU A 66 -6.22 6.22 2.93
CA GLU A 66 -6.95 7.40 2.45
C GLU A 66 -7.21 8.41 3.58
N ALA A 67 -7.57 7.95 4.78
CA ALA A 67 -7.78 8.81 5.94
C ALA A 67 -6.47 9.50 6.36
N TYR A 68 -5.36 8.75 6.44
CA TYR A 68 -4.04 9.30 6.74
C TYR A 68 -3.60 10.37 5.72
N ILE A 69 -3.66 10.04 4.42
CA ILE A 69 -3.25 10.97 3.35
C ILE A 69 -4.18 12.18 3.27
N GLY A 70 -5.48 11.99 3.52
CA GLY A 70 -6.45 13.09 3.59
C GLY A 70 -6.17 14.05 4.74
N HIS A 71 -5.74 13.52 5.89
CA HIS A 71 -5.37 14.30 7.07
C HIS A 71 -4.09 15.11 6.85
N VAL A 72 -3.01 14.48 6.36
CA VAL A 72 -1.71 15.15 6.18
C VAL A 72 -1.71 16.14 5.01
N PHE A 73 -2.46 15.84 3.94
CA PHE A 73 -2.53 16.68 2.75
C PHE A 73 -3.95 17.22 2.49
N PRO A 74 -4.47 18.12 3.35
CA PRO A 74 -5.78 18.69 3.15
C PRO A 74 -5.79 19.69 1.97
N GLY A 75 -6.99 20.09 1.54
CA GLY A 75 -7.17 21.18 0.57
C GLY A 75 -6.84 20.85 -0.90
N ALA A 76 -7.10 21.81 -1.79
CA ALA A 76 -6.98 21.61 -3.24
C ALA A 76 -5.53 21.63 -3.74
N SER A 77 -4.63 22.38 -3.08
CA SER A 77 -3.21 22.50 -3.47
C SER A 77 -2.46 21.18 -3.45
N ASN A 78 -2.88 20.24 -2.60
CA ASN A 78 -2.25 18.93 -2.45
C ASN A 78 -2.89 17.82 -3.31
N LYS A 79 -3.74 18.19 -4.27
CA LYS A 79 -4.50 17.24 -5.10
C LYS A 79 -3.62 16.19 -5.78
N GLU A 80 -2.50 16.60 -6.36
CA GLU A 80 -1.66 15.71 -7.16
C GLU A 80 -0.94 14.66 -6.31
N VAL A 81 -0.55 15.01 -5.08
CA VAL A 81 0.01 14.04 -4.10
C VAL A 81 -1.03 12.97 -3.77
N ARG A 82 -2.27 13.38 -3.44
CA ARG A 82 -3.37 12.44 -3.16
C ARG A 82 -3.73 11.60 -4.38
N ALA A 83 -3.72 12.17 -5.58
CA ALA A 83 -4.02 11.45 -6.81
C ALA A 83 -2.98 10.37 -7.11
N HIS A 84 -1.69 10.66 -6.95
CA HIS A 84 -0.62 9.69 -7.12
C HIS A 84 -0.72 8.54 -6.13
N HIS A 85 -0.94 8.84 -4.83
CA HIS A 85 -1.17 7.83 -3.80
C HIS A 85 -2.34 6.90 -4.15
N ARG A 86 -3.50 7.46 -4.51
CA ARG A 86 -4.68 6.67 -4.89
C ARG A 86 -4.42 5.76 -6.07
N ALA A 87 -3.71 6.26 -7.09
CA ALA A 87 -3.42 5.48 -8.28
C ALA A 87 -2.54 4.26 -7.98
N SER A 88 -1.47 4.44 -7.20
CA SER A 88 -0.58 3.34 -6.82
C SER A 88 -1.26 2.36 -5.87
N LEU A 89 -2.00 2.85 -4.87
CA LEU A 89 -2.73 2.01 -3.92
C LEU A 89 -3.82 1.19 -4.63
N ALA A 90 -4.62 1.81 -5.51
CA ALA A 90 -5.69 1.12 -6.24
C ALA A 90 -5.14 0.00 -7.12
N LEU A 91 -4.01 0.20 -7.78
CA LEU A 91 -3.35 -0.83 -8.59
C LEU A 91 -2.85 -1.98 -7.71
N ALA A 92 -2.20 -1.70 -6.58
CA ALA A 92 -1.73 -2.72 -5.65
C ALA A 92 -2.89 -3.57 -5.11
N LEU A 93 -3.96 -2.92 -4.64
CA LEU A 93 -5.17 -3.58 -4.12
C LEU A 93 -5.90 -4.41 -5.19
N ASN A 94 -5.92 -3.95 -6.45
CA ASN A 94 -6.55 -4.72 -7.53
C ASN A 94 -5.76 -6.01 -7.84
N LEU A 95 -4.44 -5.93 -7.83
CA LEU A 95 -3.57 -7.02 -8.28
C LEU A 95 -3.33 -8.07 -7.19
N GLN A 96 -3.38 -7.70 -5.90
CA GLN A 96 -3.12 -8.63 -4.79
C GLN A 96 -4.12 -9.79 -4.68
N HIS A 97 -5.31 -9.66 -5.30
CA HIS A 97 -6.41 -10.64 -5.22
C HIS A 97 -6.56 -11.52 -6.47
N ARG A 98 -5.73 -11.30 -7.50
CA ARG A 98 -5.91 -12.00 -8.77
C ARG A 98 -5.40 -13.43 -8.69
N ARG A 99 -6.32 -14.38 -8.89
CA ARG A 99 -6.02 -15.82 -8.95
C ARG A 99 -5.21 -16.15 -10.21
N THR A 100 -5.49 -15.53 -11.36
CA THR A 100 -4.69 -15.73 -12.59
C THR A 100 -3.47 -14.80 -12.63
N ALA A 101 -2.52 -15.01 -11.72
CA ALA A 101 -1.36 -14.13 -11.58
C ALA A 101 -0.28 -14.48 -12.62
N THR A 102 0.04 -13.56 -13.52
CA THR A 102 1.21 -13.67 -14.40
C THR A 102 2.40 -12.94 -13.78
N ARG A 103 3.63 -13.26 -14.22
CA ARG A 103 4.83 -12.53 -13.80
C ARG A 103 4.73 -11.02 -14.04
N LEU A 104 4.09 -10.60 -15.14
CA LEU A 104 3.82 -9.19 -15.42
C LEU A 104 2.91 -8.57 -14.36
N LEU A 105 1.81 -9.24 -14.00
CA LEU A 105 0.89 -8.74 -12.97
C LEU A 105 1.55 -8.72 -11.58
N ALA A 106 2.37 -9.73 -11.26
CA ALA A 106 3.16 -9.75 -10.03
C ALA A 106 4.16 -8.58 -9.99
N ALA A 107 4.87 -8.31 -11.09
CA ALA A 107 5.79 -7.18 -11.19
C ALA A 107 5.08 -5.83 -11.02
N LEU A 108 3.94 -5.63 -11.67
CA LEU A 108 3.11 -4.44 -11.50
C LEU A 108 2.58 -4.30 -10.06
N CYS A 109 2.21 -5.40 -9.41
CA CYS A 109 1.78 -5.40 -8.02
C CYS A 109 2.91 -4.99 -7.06
N VAL A 110 4.11 -5.53 -7.25
CA VAL A 110 5.30 -5.16 -6.47
C VAL A 110 5.64 -3.69 -6.66
N GLU A 111 5.61 -3.19 -7.89
CA GLU A 111 5.92 -1.78 -8.17
C GLU A 111 4.88 -0.84 -7.55
N ALA A 112 3.59 -1.12 -7.73
CA ALA A 112 2.51 -0.34 -7.12
C ALA A 112 2.60 -0.32 -5.58
N THR A 113 2.92 -1.46 -4.99
CA THR A 113 3.13 -1.61 -3.54
C THR A 113 4.34 -0.80 -3.07
N ALA A 114 5.44 -0.84 -3.82
CA ALA A 114 6.65 -0.09 -3.51
C ALA A 114 6.43 1.42 -3.63
N SER A 115 5.75 1.88 -4.69
CA SER A 115 5.39 3.28 -4.89
C SER A 115 4.51 3.79 -3.74
N THR A 116 3.48 3.04 -3.36
CA THR A 116 2.61 3.35 -2.21
C THR A 116 3.43 3.46 -0.92
N THR A 117 4.33 2.49 -0.68
CA THR A 117 5.20 2.46 0.49
C THR A 117 6.15 3.65 0.51
N ALA A 118 6.75 4.01 -0.62
CA ALA A 118 7.69 5.12 -0.73
C ALA A 118 7.00 6.46 -0.43
N VAL A 119 5.84 6.71 -1.04
CA VAL A 119 5.03 7.91 -0.79
C VAL A 119 4.73 8.04 0.70
N VAL A 120 4.16 7.00 1.32
CA VAL A 120 3.78 7.05 2.74
C VAL A 120 4.99 7.18 3.66
N SER A 121 6.12 6.53 3.34
CA SER A 121 7.36 6.61 4.11
C SER A 121 7.98 8.01 4.07
N ILE A 122 7.96 8.68 2.92
CA ILE A 122 8.45 10.06 2.77
C ILE A 122 7.64 10.98 3.68
N ILE A 123 6.31 10.86 3.61
CA ILE A 123 5.37 11.70 4.36
C ILE A 123 5.54 11.48 5.88
N ALA A 124 5.51 10.22 6.32
CA ALA A 124 5.58 9.89 7.75
C ALA A 124 6.89 10.35 8.43
N ARG A 125 7.99 10.42 7.67
CA ARG A 125 9.27 10.93 8.16
C ARG A 125 9.33 12.45 8.24
N SER A 126 8.58 13.15 7.38
CA SER A 126 8.46 14.61 7.40
C SER A 126 7.59 15.11 8.56
N ASP A 127 6.59 14.32 8.97
CA ASP A 127 5.71 14.64 10.11
C ASP A 127 6.38 14.41 11.49
N SER A 128 7.58 13.82 11.50
CA SER A 128 8.36 13.55 12.73
C SER A 128 9.31 14.70 13.12
N VAL A 129 9.18 15.88 12.51
CA VAL A 129 10.00 17.09 12.74
C VAL A 129 9.15 18.21 13.32
#